data_AF-A0A923D3V1-F1
#
_entry.id   AF-A0A923D3V1-F1
#
_cell.length_a   1.000
_cell.length_b   1.000
_cell.length_c   1.000
_cell.angle_alpha   90.00
_cell.angle_beta   90.00
_cell.angle_gamma   90.00
#
_symmetry.space_group_name_H-M   'P 1'
#
loop_
_entity.id
_entity.type
_entity.pdbx_description
1 polymer ?
#
loop_
_entity_poly.entity_id
_entity_poly.type
_entity_poly.pdbx_seq_one_letter_code
_entity_poly.pdbx_strand_id
1 'polypeptide(L)'
;MNRFSSIFSQLLQLFPRWEFQHAVKETKAERHARGFTCWGQFVAMLFCQLGRAHSLREIANGLRSCEGKLKHLGITAPNRSTLSYANEHRPWELYQKIF
;
A
#
# COMPACT_ATOMS: atom_id res chain seq x y z
N MET A 1 -12.75 -15.83 7.70
CA MET A 1 -11.99 -16.20 8.91
C MET A 1 -10.70 -16.90 8.47
N ASN A 2 -9.52 -16.27 8.64
CA ASN A 2 -8.21 -16.89 8.37
C ASN A 2 -7.60 -17.33 9.70
N ARG A 3 -7.22 -18.61 9.84
CA ARG A 3 -6.63 -19.16 11.08
C ARG A 3 -5.21 -18.68 11.36
N PHE A 4 -4.50 -18.21 10.34
CA PHE A 4 -3.17 -17.59 10.48
C PHE A 4 -3.07 -16.42 9.50
N SER A 5 -2.94 -15.20 10.03
CA SER A 5 -2.60 -13.99 9.27
C SER A 5 -1.17 -13.59 9.64
N SER A 6 -0.39 -13.10 8.67
CA SER A 6 0.94 -12.56 8.98
C SER A 6 0.81 -11.35 9.93
N ILE A 7 1.85 -11.05 10.72
CA ILE A 7 1.88 -9.82 11.54
C ILE A 7 1.59 -8.60 10.67
N PHE A 8 2.14 -8.56 9.45
CA PHE A 8 1.85 -7.52 8.47
C PHE A 8 0.36 -7.41 8.12
N SER A 9 -0.32 -8.55 7.95
CA SER A 9 -1.76 -8.60 7.71
C SER A 9 -2.58 -8.08 8.90
N GLN A 10 -2.16 -8.41 10.12
CA GLN A 10 -2.80 -7.92 11.35
C GLN A 10 -2.61 -6.41 11.49
N LEU A 11 -1.41 -5.90 11.23
CA LEU A 11 -1.13 -4.46 11.21
C LEU A 11 -1.99 -3.73 10.17
N LEU A 12 -2.16 -4.29 8.98
CA LEU A 12 -3.03 -3.70 7.96
C LEU A 12 -4.51 -3.65 8.36
N GLN A 13 -4.96 -4.53 9.27
CA GLN A 13 -6.33 -4.51 9.80
C GLN A 13 -6.56 -3.39 10.84
N LEU A 14 -5.49 -2.82 11.41
CA LEU A 14 -5.59 -1.67 12.31
C LEU A 14 -6.02 -0.38 11.58
N PHE A 15 -5.86 -0.35 10.25
CA PHE A 15 -6.21 0.82 9.45
C PHE A 15 -7.62 0.65 8.84
N PRO A 16 -8.61 1.46 9.24
CA PRO A 16 -9.97 1.36 8.74
C PRO A 16 -10.02 1.64 7.23
N ARG A 17 -10.33 0.60 6.45
CA ARG A 17 -10.38 0.67 4.98
C ARG A 17 -11.36 1.72 4.45
N TRP A 18 -12.49 1.84 5.13
CA TRP A 18 -13.54 2.78 4.77
C TRP A 18 -13.07 4.23 4.88
N GLU A 19 -12.45 4.59 6.01
CA GLU A 19 -11.93 5.93 6.25
C GLU A 19 -10.80 6.27 5.26
N PHE A 20 -9.89 5.33 5.01
CA PHE A 20 -8.86 5.50 4.00
C PHE A 20 -9.47 5.78 2.61
N GLN A 21 -10.47 4.99 2.20
CA GLN A 21 -11.15 5.18 0.92
C GLN A 21 -11.91 6.50 0.84
N HIS A 22 -12.47 6.97 1.96
CA HIS A 22 -13.10 8.28 2.04
C HIS A 22 -12.07 9.39 1.79
N ALA A 23 -10.94 9.36 2.49
CA ALA A 23 -9.85 10.33 2.30
C ALA A 23 -9.29 10.32 0.87
N VAL A 24 -9.16 9.15 0.23
CA VAL A 24 -8.77 9.02 -1.18
C VAL A 24 -9.73 9.75 -2.11
N LYS A 25 -11.04 9.62 -1.87
CA LYS A 25 -12.07 10.29 -2.69
C LYS A 25 -12.03 11.80 -2.51
N GLU A 26 -11.93 12.28 -1.28
CA GLU A 26 -11.87 13.72 -0.98
C GLU A 26 -10.64 14.40 -1.59
N THR A 27 -9.48 13.75 -1.49
CA THR A 27 -8.21 14.27 -2.02
C THR A 27 -8.03 14.01 -3.52
N LYS A 28 -8.96 13.26 -4.15
CA LYS A 28 -8.87 12.83 -5.56
C LYS A 28 -7.55 12.12 -5.87
N ALA A 29 -6.95 11.45 -4.89
CA ALA A 29 -5.61 10.85 -5.00
C ALA A 29 -5.52 9.72 -6.05
N GLU A 30 -6.65 9.13 -6.45
CA GLU A 30 -6.71 8.11 -7.51
C GLU A 30 -7.17 8.61 -8.87
N ARG A 31 -7.35 9.92 -9.09
CA ARG A 31 -7.93 10.47 -10.34
C ARG A 31 -7.25 9.99 -11.63
N HIS A 32 -5.94 9.76 -11.59
CA HIS A 32 -5.14 9.29 -12.74
C HIS A 32 -4.52 7.90 -12.51
N ALA A 33 -4.95 7.18 -11.47
CA ALA A 33 -4.43 5.86 -11.18
C ALA A 33 -4.87 4.85 -12.24
N ARG A 34 -3.91 4.09 -12.79
CA ARG A 34 -4.16 2.99 -13.73
C ARG A 34 -3.73 1.67 -13.09
N GLY A 35 -4.68 0.94 -12.51
CA GLY A 35 -4.47 -0.41 -11.96
C GLY A 35 -3.77 -0.49 -10.60
N PHE A 36 -2.96 0.50 -10.22
CA PHE A 36 -2.34 0.57 -8.88
C PHE A 36 -3.08 1.58 -8.00
N THR A 37 -3.58 1.14 -6.86
CA THR A 37 -4.44 1.93 -5.95
C THR A 37 -3.64 2.68 -4.87
N CYS A 38 -4.22 3.73 -4.29
CA CYS A 38 -3.76 4.43 -3.08
C CYS A 38 -3.51 3.45 -1.95
N TRP A 39 -4.43 2.50 -1.78
CA TRP A 39 -4.23 1.41 -0.83
C TRP A 39 -2.97 0.58 -1.15
N GLY A 40 -2.75 0.26 -2.42
CA GLY A 40 -1.58 -0.51 -2.86
C GLY A 40 -0.24 0.15 -2.54
N GLN A 41 -0.10 1.47 -2.70
CA GLN A 41 1.13 2.14 -2.26
C GLN A 41 1.17 2.32 -0.76
N PHE A 42 0.06 2.58 -0.07
CA PHE A 42 0.08 2.64 1.38
C PHE A 42 0.66 1.35 1.98
N VAL A 43 0.21 0.19 1.49
CA VAL A 43 0.77 -1.11 1.85
C VAL A 43 2.26 -1.19 1.55
N ALA A 44 2.70 -0.71 0.38
CA ALA A 44 4.10 -0.74 0.00
C ALA A 44 4.98 0.16 0.88
N MET A 45 4.48 1.33 1.25
CA MET A 45 5.16 2.25 2.15
C MET A 45 5.16 1.71 3.59
N LEU A 46 4.09 1.07 4.04
CA LEU A 46 4.07 0.39 5.34
C LEU A 46 5.09 -0.75 5.39
N PHE A 47 5.16 -1.56 4.32
CA PHE A 47 6.17 -2.60 4.19
C PHE A 47 7.59 -2.01 4.23
N CYS A 48 7.82 -0.88 3.57
CA CYS A 48 9.09 -0.16 3.61
C CYS A 48 9.50 0.18 5.05
N GLN A 49 8.60 0.79 5.82
CA GLN A 49 8.89 1.23 7.20
C GLN A 49 9.16 0.03 8.12
N LEU A 50 8.35 -1.02 8.02
CA LEU A 50 8.48 -2.21 8.89
C LEU A 50 9.65 -3.09 8.50
N GLY A 51 9.89 -3.27 7.21
CA GLY A 51 10.96 -4.10 6.67
C GLY A 51 12.32 -3.40 6.61
N ARG A 52 12.40 -2.13 7.02
CA ARG A 52 13.57 -1.25 6.83
C ARG A 52 14.12 -1.33 5.40
N ALA A 53 13.22 -1.34 4.42
CA ALA A 53 13.63 -1.32 3.02
C ALA A 53 14.18 0.06 2.68
N HIS A 54 15.37 0.11 2.09
CA HIS A 54 16.06 1.37 1.79
C HIS A 54 15.96 1.76 0.31
N SER A 55 15.32 0.92 -0.53
CA SER A 55 15.13 1.21 -1.94
C SER A 55 13.77 0.77 -2.48
N LEU A 56 13.28 1.44 -3.53
CA LEU A 56 12.05 1.03 -4.23
C LEU A 56 12.12 -0.40 -4.78
N ARG A 57 13.34 -0.88 -5.08
CA ARG A 57 13.56 -2.25 -5.57
C ARG A 57 13.43 -3.27 -4.43
N GLU A 58 13.94 -2.97 -3.24
CA GLU A 58 13.72 -3.78 -2.05
C GLU A 58 12.24 -3.86 -1.68
N ILE A 59 11.51 -2.76 -1.75
CA ILE A 59 10.06 -2.75 -1.49
C ILE A 59 9.33 -3.66 -2.49
N ALA A 60 9.55 -3.46 -3.80
CA ALA A 60 8.87 -4.23 -4.84
C ALA A 60 9.20 -5.72 -4.77
N ASN A 61 10.48 -6.08 -4.62
CA ASN A 61 10.92 -7.47 -4.55
C ASN A 61 10.51 -8.14 -3.23
N GLY A 62 10.57 -7.42 -2.11
CA GLY A 62 10.14 -7.92 -0.81
C GLY A 62 8.64 -8.23 -0.77
N LEU A 63 7.82 -7.33 -1.31
CA LEU A 63 6.39 -7.58 -1.50
C LEU A 63 6.13 -8.75 -2.44
N ARG A 64 6.88 -8.86 -3.54
CA ARG A 64 6.74 -9.97 -4.50
C ARG A 64 7.09 -11.32 -3.87
N SER A 65 8.11 -11.37 -3.02
CA SER A 65 8.45 -12.57 -2.23
C SER A 65 7.31 -12.97 -1.26
N CYS A 66 6.54 -12.00 -0.79
CA CYS A 66 5.39 -12.21 0.10
C CYS A 66 4.04 -12.33 -0.62
N GLU A 67 3.98 -12.19 -1.94
CA GLU A 67 2.73 -11.98 -2.70
C GLU A 67 1.71 -13.11 -2.50
N GLY A 68 2.16 -14.36 -2.44
CA GLY A 68 1.28 -15.51 -2.16
C GLY A 68 0.52 -15.38 -0.83
N LYS A 69 1.17 -14.84 0.21
CA LYS A 69 0.55 -14.59 1.53
C LYS A 69 -0.34 -13.34 1.53
N LEU A 70 -0.06 -12.39 0.63
CA LEU A 70 -0.74 -11.09 0.53
C LEU A 70 -1.94 -11.10 -0.42
N LYS A 71 -2.02 -12.07 -1.34
CA LYS A 71 -3.09 -12.16 -2.34
C LYS A 71 -4.49 -12.21 -1.72
N HIS A 72 -4.63 -12.89 -0.58
CA HIS A 72 -5.88 -12.97 0.18
C HIS A 72 -6.32 -11.64 0.80
N LEU A 73 -5.43 -10.65 0.85
CA LEU A 73 -5.70 -9.30 1.36
C LEU A 73 -5.99 -8.30 0.23
N GLY A 74 -6.10 -8.78 -1.01
CA GLY A 74 -6.29 -7.95 -2.20
C GLY A 74 -5.07 -7.11 -2.55
N ILE A 75 -3.88 -7.58 -2.19
CA ILE A 75 -2.61 -6.86 -2.40
C ILE A 75 -1.81 -7.59 -3.48
N THR A 76 -1.40 -6.84 -4.50
CA THR A 76 -0.49 -7.29 -5.56
C THR A 76 0.79 -6.46 -5.46
N ALA A 77 1.94 -7.11 -5.64
CA ALA A 77 3.22 -6.42 -5.54
C ALA A 77 3.39 -5.46 -6.73
N PRO A 78 3.65 -4.15 -6.52
CA PRO A 78 3.84 -3.22 -7.62
C PRO A 78 5.19 -3.42 -8.30
N ASN A 79 5.27 -3.05 -9.57
CA ASN A 79 6.56 -2.82 -10.22
C ASN A 79 7.23 -1.56 -9.64
N ARG A 80 8.57 -1.52 -9.66
CA ARG A 80 9.36 -0.37 -9.18
C ARG A 80 8.92 0.95 -9.79
N SER A 81 8.71 0.98 -11.11
CA SER A 81 8.29 2.18 -11.85
C SER A 81 6.89 2.63 -11.43
N THR A 82 5.97 1.69 -11.24
CA THR A 82 4.61 1.98 -10.76
C THR A 82 4.61 2.58 -9.37
N LEU A 83 5.43 2.05 -8.45
CA LEU A 83 5.57 2.60 -7.11
C LEU A 83 6.22 3.99 -7.12
N SER A 84 7.27 4.17 -7.93
CA SER A 84 7.93 5.48 -8.12
C SER A 84 6.94 6.54 -8.59
N TYR A 85 6.18 6.22 -9.64
CA TYR A 85 5.17 7.12 -10.19
C TYR A 85 4.10 7.48 -9.16
N ALA A 86 3.60 6.48 -8.42
CA ALA A 86 2.61 6.71 -7.37
C ALA A 86 3.14 7.60 -6.24
N ASN A 87 4.40 7.44 -5.84
CA ASN A 87 5.03 8.26 -4.80
C ASN A 87 5.19 9.72 -5.24
N GLU A 88 5.43 9.95 -6.52
CA GLU A 88 5.60 11.31 -7.06
C GLU A 88 4.27 12.02 -7.32
N HIS A 89 3.24 11.29 -7.77
CA HIS A 89 2.02 11.90 -8.31
C HIS A 89 0.83 11.90 -7.35
N ARG A 90 0.90 11.17 -6.23
CA ARG A 90 -0.22 11.12 -5.29
C ARG A 90 -0.10 12.23 -4.26
N PRO A 91 -1.20 12.97 -4.01
CA PRO A 91 -1.20 14.09 -3.08
C PRO A 91 -0.84 13.61 -1.68
N TRP A 92 0.11 14.29 -1.04
CA TRP A 92 0.54 14.01 0.34
C TRP A 92 -0.58 14.33 1.34
N GLU A 93 -1.53 15.18 0.95
CA GLU A 93 -2.76 15.53 1.67
C GLU A 93 -3.60 14.31 2.02
N LEU A 94 -3.49 13.23 1.22
CA LEU A 94 -4.10 11.94 1.57
C LEU A 94 -3.59 11.43 2.92
N TYR A 95 -2.27 11.43 3.11
CA TYR A 95 -1.67 10.90 4.34
C TYR A 95 -1.85 11.88 5.51
N GLN A 96 -1.84 13.19 5.26
CA GLN A 96 -2.14 14.22 6.28
C GLN A 96 -3.58 14.09 6.83
N LYS A 97 -4.54 13.63 6.02
CA LYS A 97 -5.92 13.40 6.50
C LYS A 97 -6.07 12.15 7.35
N ILE A 98 -5.14 11.20 7.22
CA ILE A 98 -5.24 9.87 7.83
C ILE A 98 -4.38 9.76 9.10
N PHE A 99 -3.26 10.48 9.15
CA PHE A 99 -2.28 10.48 10.25
C PHE A 99 -2.07 11.89 10.78
#